data_AF-A0AA38IZP0-F1
#
_entry.id   AF-A0AA38IZP0-F1
#
_cell.length_a   1.000
_cell.length_b   1.000
_cell.length_c   1.000
_cell.angle_alpha   90.00
_cell.angle_beta   90.00
_cell.angle_gamma   90.00
#
_symmetry.space_group_name_H-M   'P 1'
#
loop_
_entity.id
_entity.type
_entity.pdbx_description
1 polymer ?
#
loop_
_entity_poly.entity_id
_entity_poly.type
_entity_poly.pdbx_seq_one_letter_code
_entity_poly.pdbx_strand_id
1 'polypeptide(L)'
;MICLKCAIAIDDSTAKTYIRCDGCNRPIHTSCSDLTTNELKCLDLRPNSRRRIKYICVECEQGISQDTGLIQSLTSDLGLGDQQIKPIRLGKFDRSRQPLSRPIRVHLSSPEIVHNIV
;
A
#
# COMPACT_ATOMS: atom_id res chain seq x y z
N MET A 1 10.87 -15.47 17.61
CA MET A 1 10.89 -14.19 16.86
C MET A 1 10.78 -13.03 17.85
N ILE A 2 11.37 -11.85 17.60
CA ILE A 2 11.44 -10.76 18.60
C ILE A 2 10.50 -9.62 18.22
N CYS A 3 9.75 -9.10 19.19
CA CYS A 3 8.88 -7.95 19.03
C CYS A 3 9.68 -6.67 18.74
N LEU A 4 9.27 -5.92 17.70
CA LEU A 4 9.94 -4.67 17.31
C LEU A 4 9.97 -3.63 18.44
N LYS A 5 8.90 -3.52 19.24
CA LYS A 5 8.76 -2.40 20.19
C LYS A 5 9.37 -2.68 21.57
N CYS A 6 9.25 -3.91 22.06
CA CYS A 6 9.70 -4.26 23.42
C CYS A 6 10.92 -5.18 23.46
N ALA A 7 11.43 -5.63 22.31
CA ALA A 7 12.56 -6.56 22.20
C ALA A 7 12.38 -7.91 22.93
N ILE A 8 11.15 -8.25 23.37
CA ILE A 8 10.81 -9.52 23.99
C ILE A 8 10.44 -10.55 22.91
N ALA A 9 10.74 -11.83 23.18
CA ALA A 9 10.36 -12.95 22.33
C ALA A 9 8.83 -13.07 22.22
N ILE A 10 8.35 -13.28 21.00
CA ILE A 10 6.96 -13.60 20.70
C ILE A 10 6.84 -15.11 20.68
N ASP A 11 5.88 -15.62 21.44
CA ASP A 11 5.45 -17.00 21.40
C ASP A 11 4.44 -17.21 20.25
N ASP A 12 4.84 -17.99 19.25
CA ASP A 12 4.07 -18.31 18.04
C ASP A 12 3.12 -19.49 18.28
N SER A 13 3.22 -20.17 19.43
CA SER A 13 2.36 -21.32 19.78
C SER A 13 0.93 -20.89 20.15
N THR A 14 0.78 -19.68 20.67
CA THR A 14 -0.51 -19.07 20.98
C THR A 14 -1.02 -18.24 19.81
N ALA A 15 -2.21 -18.57 19.32
CA ALA A 15 -2.85 -17.80 18.26
C ALA A 15 -3.05 -16.34 18.71
N LYS A 16 -2.60 -15.40 17.85
CA LYS A 16 -2.90 -13.95 17.92
C LYS A 16 -2.20 -13.14 19.03
N THR A 17 -1.01 -13.56 19.47
CA THR A 17 -0.18 -12.74 20.38
C THR A 17 0.51 -11.57 19.67
N TYR A 18 0.54 -11.57 18.34
CA TYR A 18 1.25 -10.56 17.56
C TYR A 18 0.56 -10.25 16.23
N ILE A 19 0.94 -9.10 15.68
CA ILE A 19 0.65 -8.67 14.33
C ILE A 19 1.98 -8.40 13.60
N ARG A 20 1.95 -8.36 12.27
CA ARG A 20 3.13 -8.04 11.45
C ARG A 20 2.91 -6.70 10.76
N CYS A 21 3.96 -5.87 10.72
CA CYS A 21 3.96 -4.65 9.91
C CYS A 21 3.91 -5.02 8.42
N ASP A 22 2.95 -4.46 7.68
CA ASP A 22 2.81 -4.66 6.23
C ASP A 22 3.92 -3.96 5.42
N GLY A 23 4.70 -3.08 6.03
CA GLY A 23 5.85 -2.41 5.44
C GLY A 23 7.14 -3.23 5.54
N CYS A 24 7.54 -3.58 6.77
CA CYS A 24 8.83 -4.24 7.05
C CYS A 24 8.72 -5.72 7.44
N ASN A 25 7.50 -6.28 7.52
CA ASN A 25 7.19 -7.66 7.91
C ASN A 25 7.69 -8.07 9.32
N ARG A 26 8.17 -7.11 10.13
CA ARG A 26 8.59 -7.34 11.50
C ARG A 26 7.38 -7.55 12.41
N PRO A 27 7.48 -8.45 13.40
CA PRO A 27 6.36 -8.77 14.27
C PRO A 27 6.32 -7.83 15.49
N ILE A 28 5.10 -7.55 15.97
CA ILE A 28 4.82 -6.65 17.08
C ILE A 28 3.74 -7.30 17.95
N HIS A 29 3.96 -7.40 19.26
CA HIS A 29 2.91 -7.87 20.17
C HIS A 29 1.64 -7.04 19.98
N THR A 30 0.48 -7.66 20.05
CA THR A 30 -0.81 -6.93 20.01
C THR A 30 -0.87 -5.86 21.10
N SER A 31 -0.36 -6.17 22.30
CA SER A 31 -0.21 -5.21 23.41
C SER A 31 0.79 -4.08 23.17
N CYS A 32 1.75 -4.27 22.25
CA CYS A 32 2.72 -3.26 21.87
C CYS A 32 2.30 -2.44 20.65
N SER A 33 1.22 -2.81 19.97
CA SER A 33 0.86 -2.22 18.67
C SER A 33 0.17 -0.86 18.73
N ASP A 34 -0.17 -0.38 19.93
CA ASP A 34 -1.01 0.80 20.21
C ASP A 34 -2.44 0.71 19.63
N LEU A 35 -2.82 -0.45 19.08
CA LEU A 35 -4.15 -0.70 18.58
C LEU A 35 -5.10 -1.08 19.71
N THR A 36 -6.30 -0.52 19.66
CA THR A 36 -7.43 -0.95 20.49
C THR A 36 -7.91 -2.35 20.11
N THR A 37 -8.64 -2.99 21.03
CA THR A 37 -9.27 -4.29 20.77
C THR A 37 -10.19 -4.27 19.54
N ASN A 38 -10.85 -3.15 19.27
CA ASN A 38 -11.73 -3.01 18.10
C ASN A 38 -10.92 -2.92 16.80
N GLU A 39 -9.79 -2.21 16.80
CA GLU A 39 -8.90 -2.13 15.63
C GLU A 39 -8.23 -3.46 15.33
N LEU A 40 -7.82 -4.20 16.38
CA LEU A 40 -7.30 -5.56 16.24
C LEU A 40 -8.35 -6.50 15.62
N LYS A 41 -9.62 -6.41 16.07
CA LYS A 41 -10.73 -7.15 15.44
C LYS A 41 -10.88 -6.77 13.98
N CYS A 42 -10.82 -5.48 13.63
CA CYS A 42 -10.93 -5.00 12.25
C CYS A 42 -9.80 -5.53 11.36
N LEU A 43 -8.58 -5.65 11.88
CA LEU A 43 -7.45 -6.30 11.17
C LEU A 43 -7.71 -7.80 10.94
N ASP A 44 -8.37 -8.45 11.89
CA ASP A 44 -8.68 -9.88 11.87
C ASP A 44 -9.90 -10.26 11.04
N LEU A 45 -10.75 -9.31 10.62
CA LEU A 45 -12.01 -9.59 9.90
C LEU A 45 -11.81 -10.34 8.57
N ARG A 46 -10.57 -10.49 8.06
CA ARG A 46 -10.26 -11.24 6.83
C ARG A 46 -8.89 -11.93 6.90
N PRO A 47 -8.77 -13.11 7.54
CA PRO A 47 -7.49 -13.80 7.67
C PRO A 47 -6.95 -14.37 6.34
N ASN A 48 -7.82 -14.70 5.38
CA ASN A 48 -7.48 -15.34 4.09
C ASN A 48 -7.58 -14.41 2.86
N SER A 49 -7.62 -13.09 3.06
CA SER A 49 -7.77 -12.13 1.97
C SER A 49 -6.82 -10.96 2.19
N ARG A 50 -6.36 -10.34 1.08
CA ARG A 50 -5.56 -9.11 1.08
C ARG A 50 -6.26 -8.07 1.95
N ARG A 51 -5.86 -7.99 3.22
CA ARG A 51 -6.46 -7.10 4.21
C ARG A 51 -6.46 -5.71 3.59
N ARG A 52 -7.64 -5.08 3.50
CA ARG A 52 -7.74 -3.71 2.96
C ARG A 52 -7.09 -2.73 3.93
N ILE A 53 -7.22 -3.02 5.22
CA ILE A 53 -6.58 -2.31 6.32
C ILE A 53 -5.19 -2.91 6.51
N LYS A 54 -4.18 -2.05 6.46
CA LYS A 54 -2.79 -2.41 6.71
C LYS A 54 -2.36 -1.91 8.07
N TYR A 55 -1.48 -2.64 8.73
CA TYR A 55 -0.78 -2.18 9.92
C TYR A 55 0.64 -1.76 9.54
N ILE A 56 1.02 -0.54 9.86
CA ILE A 56 2.35 0.03 9.59
C ILE A 56 2.97 0.43 10.92
N CYS A 57 4.21 0.02 11.17
CA CYS A 57 4.93 0.44 12.38
C CYS A 57 5.43 1.88 12.25
N VAL A 58 5.70 2.52 13.39
CA VAL A 58 6.15 3.93 13.47
C VAL A 58 7.36 4.22 12.58
N GLU A 59 8.34 3.32 12.51
CA GLU A 59 9.51 3.49 11.62
C GLU A 59 9.10 3.56 10.14
N CYS A 60 8.20 2.68 9.71
CA CYS A 60 7.70 2.67 8.33
C CYS A 60 6.77 3.86 8.05
N GLU A 61 6.00 4.30 9.04
CA GLU A 61 5.16 5.48 8.93
C GLU A 61 6.00 6.75 8.72
N GLN A 62 7.06 6.91 9.52
CA GLN A 62 8.01 8.02 9.36
C GLN A 62 8.68 8.02 7.99
N GLY A 63 9.09 6.85 7.49
CA GLY A 63 9.64 6.71 6.14
C GLY A 63 8.65 7.16 5.05
N ILE A 64 7.39 6.73 5.14
CA ILE A 64 6.34 7.14 4.19
C ILE A 64 6.14 8.67 4.25
N SER A 65 6.08 9.26 5.44
CA SER A 65 5.94 10.71 5.58
C SER A 65 7.10 11.48 4.94
N GLN A 66 8.34 11.02 5.13
CA GLN A 66 9.52 11.61 4.50
C GLN A 66 9.46 11.48 2.98
N ASP A 67 9.14 10.30 2.45
CA ASP A 67 8.98 10.05 1.02
C ASP A 67 7.91 10.97 0.42
N THR A 68 6.77 11.15 1.10
CA THR A 68 5.72 12.05 0.62
C THR A 68 6.17 13.51 0.57
N GLY A 69 6.96 13.97 1.54
CA GLY A 69 7.52 15.33 1.54
C GLY A 69 8.53 15.54 0.40
N LEU A 70 9.40 14.55 0.16
CA LEU A 70 10.35 14.58 -0.95
C LEU A 70 9.64 14.59 -2.31
N ILE A 71 8.62 13.73 -2.49
CA ILE A 71 7.81 13.71 -3.72
C ILE A 71 7.13 15.07 -3.93
N GLN A 72 6.56 15.67 -2.87
CA GLN A 72 5.96 17.00 -2.97
C GLN A 72 6.98 18.05 -3.42
N SER A 73 8.17 18.09 -2.80
CA SER A 73 9.24 19.01 -3.19
C SER A 73 9.62 18.83 -4.67
N LEU A 74 9.87 17.59 -5.11
CA LEU A 74 10.22 17.30 -6.49
C LEU A 74 9.11 17.70 -7.47
N THR A 75 7.84 17.47 -7.13
CA THR A 75 6.72 17.89 -7.99
C THR A 75 6.59 19.41 -8.08
N SER A 76 6.89 20.13 -7.00
CA SER A 76 6.92 21.59 -6.98
C SER A 76 8.08 22.14 -7.83
N ASP A 77 9.28 21.57 -7.68
CA ASP A 77 10.49 22.01 -8.41
C ASP A 77 10.36 21.78 -9.92
N LEU A 78 9.62 20.75 -10.34
CA LEU A 78 9.32 20.46 -11.75
C LEU A 78 8.19 21.35 -12.31
N GLY A 79 7.62 22.27 -11.53
CA GLY A 79 6.55 23.17 -11.97
C GLY A 79 5.21 22.46 -12.23
N LEU A 80 5.01 21.26 -11.67
CA LEU A 80 3.81 20.43 -11.86
C LEU A 80 2.68 20.77 -10.87
N GLY A 81 2.75 21.94 -10.20
CA GLY A 81 1.91 22.33 -9.07
C GLY A 81 0.38 22.25 -9.29
N ASP A 82 -0.08 22.23 -10.55
CA ASP A 82 -1.51 22.12 -10.89
C ASP A 82 -1.94 20.74 -11.40
N GLN A 83 -1.01 19.81 -11.63
CA GLN A 83 -1.38 18.44 -11.95
C GLN A 83 -1.56 17.67 -10.65
N GLN A 84 -2.83 17.40 -10.29
CA GLN A 84 -3.18 16.45 -9.24
C GLN A 84 -2.66 15.06 -9.62
N ILE A 85 -1.37 14.79 -9.36
CA ILE A 85 -0.78 13.45 -9.50
C ILE A 85 -1.37 12.63 -8.35
N LYS A 86 -2.52 12.03 -8.62
CA LYS A 86 -3.10 11.04 -7.72
C LYS A 86 -2.38 9.73 -7.97
N PRO A 87 -1.77 9.12 -6.96
CA PRO A 87 -1.23 7.77 -7.11
C PRO A 87 -2.40 6.83 -7.44
N ILE A 88 -2.51 6.46 -8.72
CA ILE A 88 -3.43 5.42 -9.17
C ILE A 88 -2.75 4.08 -8.94
N ARG A 89 -3.44 3.20 -8.23
CA ARG A 89 -3.00 1.83 -8.05
C ARG A 89 -3.16 1.10 -9.38
N LEU A 90 -2.05 0.91 -10.11
CA LEU A 90 -2.03 -0.05 -11.20
C LEU A 90 -2.37 -1.42 -10.60
N GLY A 91 -3.52 -1.98 -10.99
CA GLY A 91 -3.92 -3.32 -10.60
C GLY A 91 -2.80 -4.30 -10.96
N LYS A 92 -2.58 -5.33 -10.13
CA LYS A 92 -1.59 -6.37 -10.44
C LYS A 92 -1.91 -6.95 -11.81
N PHE A 93 -0.94 -6.91 -12.72
CA PHE A 93 -1.00 -7.60 -14.00
C PHE A 93 -1.16 -9.10 -13.73
N ASP A 94 -2.38 -9.60 -13.94
CA ASP A 94 -2.73 -10.99 -13.72
C ASP A 94 -2.27 -11.80 -14.92
N ARG A 95 -1.13 -12.50 -14.78
CA ARG A 95 -0.64 -13.46 -15.80
C ARG A 95 -1.52 -14.71 -15.94
N SER A 96 -2.45 -14.94 -15.00
CA SER A 96 -3.31 -16.14 -14.98
C SER A 96 -4.63 -15.96 -15.72
N ARG A 97 -4.96 -14.73 -16.12
CA ARG A 97 -6.15 -14.43 -16.92
C ARG A 97 -5.69 -13.92 -18.28
N GLN A 98 -6.15 -14.57 -19.35
CA GLN A 98 -6.08 -14.02 -20.71
C GLN A 98 -6.45 -12.52 -20.68
N PRO A 99 -5.83 -11.69 -21.54
CA PRO A 99 -5.87 -10.25 -21.41
C PRO A 99 -7.31 -9.73 -21.52
N LEU A 100 -7.94 -9.49 -20.37
CA LEU A 100 -9.19 -8.74 -20.25
C LEU A 100 -8.92 -7.22 -20.27
N SER A 101 -7.82 -6.79 -20.88
CA SER A 101 -7.71 -5.40 -21.34
C SER A 101 -8.71 -5.25 -22.47
N ARG A 102 -9.94 -4.90 -22.10
CA ARG A 102 -10.90 -4.35 -23.06
C ARG A 102 -10.17 -3.23 -23.78
N PRO A 103 -10.13 -3.21 -25.12
CA PRO A 103 -9.49 -2.13 -25.86
C PRO A 103 -10.02 -0.80 -25.33
N ILE A 104 -9.13 0.14 -25.03
CA ILE A 104 -9.54 1.51 -24.73
C ILE A 104 -10.20 2.02 -26.02
N ARG A 105 -11.53 2.16 -25.99
CA ARG A 105 -12.27 2.71 -27.12
C ARG A 105 -12.07 4.22 -27.08
N VAL A 106 -11.08 4.71 -27.82
CA VAL A 106 -10.84 6.14 -28.00
C VAL A 106 -11.91 6.65 -28.97
N HIS A 107 -12.79 7.53 -28.51
CA HIS A 107 -13.60 8.34 -29.41
C HIS A 107 -12.77 9.54 -29.86
N LEU A 108 -12.24 9.44 -31.08
CA LEU A 108 -11.64 10.56 -31.77
C LEU A 108 -12.78 11.45 -32.28
N SER A 109 -12.70 12.75 -32.00
CA SER A 109 -13.64 13.77 -32.50
C SER A 109 -13.53 14.00 -34.01
N SER A 110 -12.43 13.58 -34.64
CA SER A 110 -12.24 13.57 -36.09
C SER A 110 -11.32 12.41 -36.50
N PRO A 111 -11.60 11.69 -37.61
CA PRO A 111 -10.79 10.57 -38.11
C PRO A 111 -9.38 10.96 -38.59
N GLU A 112 -9.06 12.25 -38.69
CA GLU A 112 -7.80 12.74 -39.28
C GLU A 112 -6.61 12.81 -38.30
N ILE A 113 -6.83 12.56 -37.01
CA ILE A 113 -5.81 12.78 -35.95
C ILE A 113 -4.75 11.66 -35.91
N VAL A 114 -4.96 10.53 -36.59
CA VAL A 114 -3.99 9.41 -36.58
C VAL A 114 -3.05 9.50 -37.79
N HIS A 115 -2.12 10.44 -37.73
CA HIS A 115 -0.96 10.46 -38.61
C HIS A 115 0.35 10.36 -37.81
N ASN A 116 1.08 9.29 -38.11
CA ASN A 116 2.52 9.05 -37.90
C ASN A 116 3.01 8.81 -36.47
N ILE A 117 2.90 7.55 -36.04
CA ILE A 117 3.98 6.90 -35.27
C ILE A 117 4.23 5.56 -35.97
N VAL A 118 5.21 5.56 -36.89
CA VAL A 118 5.91 4.34 -37.35
C VAL A 118 7.21 4.28 -36.59
#